data_AF-A0A672JVS0-F1
#
_entry.id   AF-A0A672JVS0-F1
#
_cell.length_a   1.000
_cell.length_b   1.000
_cell.length_c   1.000
_cell.angle_alpha   90.00
_cell.angle_beta   90.00
_cell.angle_gamma   90.00
#
_symmetry.space_group_name_H-M   'P 1'
#
loop_
_entity.id
_entity.type
_entity.pdbx_description
1 polymer ?
#
loop_
_entity_poly.entity_id
_entity_poly.type
_entity_poly.pdbx_seq_one_letter_code
_entity_poly.pdbx_strand_id
1 'polypeptide(L)'
;MRRFVYCKVVLTTSLVWVLVDVFLLLYFSECNKCDNKKDHSLLPALRAVMSRTQVAPGEMGKAVIIPKEEQEKMKELFKINQFNLMASDMIALNRSLPDVRLDGCKTKTYPDDLPNTSIVIVFHNEAWSTLLRTIHSAINRSPRHLLLEILLVDDASERDFLKKKLEDYVATLEVPVRILRMEQRSGLIRARLRGAAATRGQVITFLDAHCECTVGWLEPLLARIKEDRRAVVCPIIDVISDETFEYMAGSDMTYGGFNWKLNFRWYPVPQREMDRRKGDRTLPVRSGSAMCSGRPHHTASLVELSGWMSSKISSTSSHQVILFRKSSAPVCD
;
A
#
# COMPACT_ATOMS: atom_id res chain seq x y z
N MET A 1 -9.65 -0.25 -84.13
CA MET A 1 -8.54 -1.00 -83.49
C MET A 1 -8.00 -0.42 -82.17
N ARG A 2 -8.19 0.87 -81.82
CA ARG A 2 -7.62 1.43 -80.57
C ARG A 2 -8.34 1.04 -79.26
N ARG A 3 -9.67 0.84 -79.26
CA ARG A 3 -10.43 0.45 -78.03
C ARG A 3 -10.06 -0.94 -77.48
N PHE A 4 -9.66 -1.87 -78.34
CA PHE A 4 -9.21 -3.21 -77.92
C PHE A 4 -7.85 -3.20 -77.23
N VAL A 5 -6.97 -2.25 -77.58
CA VAL A 5 -5.65 -2.12 -76.94
C VAL A 5 -5.78 -1.59 -75.52
N TYR A 6 -6.62 -0.57 -75.30
CA TYR A 6 -6.89 -0.07 -73.94
C TYR A 6 -7.51 -1.12 -73.04
N CYS A 7 -8.47 -1.91 -73.56
CA CYS A 7 -9.08 -2.99 -72.77
C CYS A 7 -8.05 -4.06 -72.39
N LYS A 8 -7.15 -4.43 -73.32
CA LYS A 8 -6.03 -5.35 -73.01
C LYS A 8 -5.10 -4.78 -71.96
N VAL A 9 -4.72 -3.50 -72.05
CA VAL A 9 -3.83 -2.85 -71.08
C VAL A 9 -4.47 -2.82 -69.69
N VAL A 10 -5.74 -2.40 -69.58
CA VAL A 10 -6.46 -2.36 -68.30
C VAL A 10 -6.58 -3.75 -67.68
N LEU A 11 -6.95 -4.76 -68.48
CA LEU A 11 -7.03 -6.15 -68.02
C LEU A 11 -5.67 -6.68 -67.57
N THR A 12 -4.59 -6.37 -68.29
CA THR A 12 -3.24 -6.78 -67.88
C THR A 12 -2.79 -6.09 -66.60
N THR A 13 -3.07 -4.79 -66.44
CA THR A 13 -2.70 -4.07 -65.21
C THR A 13 -3.51 -4.56 -64.01
N SER A 14 -4.81 -4.82 -64.18
CA SER A 14 -5.64 -5.38 -63.11
C SER A 14 -5.20 -6.79 -62.73
N LEU A 15 -4.80 -7.63 -63.69
CA LEU A 15 -4.26 -8.96 -63.41
C LEU A 15 -2.95 -8.89 -62.61
N VAL A 16 -2.06 -7.94 -62.94
CA VAL A 16 -0.82 -7.72 -62.20
C VAL A 16 -1.11 -7.31 -60.76
N TRP A 17 -2.05 -6.38 -60.53
CA TRP A 17 -2.43 -5.97 -59.17
C TRP A 17 -3.05 -7.12 -58.36
N VAL A 18 -3.90 -7.95 -58.97
CA VAL A 18 -4.45 -9.14 -58.30
C VAL A 18 -3.35 -10.14 -57.92
N LEU A 19 -2.35 -10.35 -58.79
CA LEU A 19 -1.22 -11.23 -58.48
C LEU A 19 -0.34 -10.67 -57.36
N VAL A 20 -0.15 -9.35 -57.30
CA VAL A 20 0.58 -8.67 -56.21
C VAL A 20 -0.17 -8.82 -54.89
N ASP A 21 -1.48 -8.64 -54.88
CA ASP A 21 -2.31 -8.80 -53.68
C ASP A 21 -2.34 -10.26 -53.20
N VAL A 22 -2.44 -11.23 -54.11
CA VAL A 22 -2.34 -12.66 -53.79
C VAL A 22 -0.94 -13.00 -53.24
N PHE A 23 0.12 -12.43 -53.81
CA PHE A 23 1.49 -12.63 -53.31
C PHE A 23 1.69 -12.01 -51.92
N LEU A 24 1.16 -10.81 -51.68
CA LEU A 24 1.18 -10.18 -50.35
C LEU A 24 0.38 -11.02 -49.33
N LEU A 25 -0.79 -11.53 -49.71
CA LEU A 25 -1.59 -12.41 -48.85
C LEU A 25 -0.87 -13.74 -48.58
N LEU A 26 -0.19 -14.33 -49.55
CA LEU A 26 0.62 -15.52 -49.34
C LEU A 26 1.83 -15.23 -48.44
N TYR A 27 2.52 -14.11 -48.63
CA TYR A 27 3.66 -13.70 -47.81
C TYR A 27 3.25 -13.44 -46.35
N PHE A 28 2.13 -12.76 -46.12
CA PHE A 28 1.58 -12.57 -44.78
C PHE A 28 0.95 -13.84 -44.19
N SER A 29 0.38 -14.72 -45.02
CA SER A 29 -0.17 -16.01 -44.56
C SER A 29 0.92 -17.04 -44.21
N GLU A 30 2.11 -16.96 -44.80
CA GLU A 30 3.27 -17.75 -44.37
C GLU A 30 3.87 -17.24 -43.05
N CYS A 31 3.72 -15.96 -42.73
CA CYS A 31 4.06 -15.41 -41.42
C CYS A 31 3.09 -15.84 -40.30
N ASN A 32 1.85 -16.22 -40.66
CA ASN A 32 0.83 -16.74 -39.73
C ASN A 32 0.93 -18.26 -39.45
N LYS A 33 1.92 -18.97 -40.05
CA LYS A 33 2.16 -20.40 -39.82
C LYS A 33 3.28 -20.69 -38.80
N CYS A 34 3.69 -19.70 -38.01
CA CYS A 34 4.65 -19.88 -36.91
C CYS A 34 4.02 -20.31 -35.57
N ASP A 35 2.74 -20.68 -35.53
CA ASP A 35 2.07 -21.00 -34.25
C ASP A 35 1.63 -22.47 -34.08
N ASN A 36 2.13 -23.41 -34.89
CA ASN A 36 1.84 -24.83 -34.64
C ASN A 36 2.89 -25.79 -35.21
N LYS A 37 4.01 -25.94 -34.47
CA LYS A 37 4.74 -27.20 -34.19
C LYS A 37 6.20 -26.90 -33.83
N LYS A 38 6.49 -26.94 -32.53
CA LYS A 38 7.77 -27.44 -31.97
C LYS A 38 7.65 -27.69 -30.46
N ASP A 39 6.68 -28.53 -30.08
CA ASP A 39 6.81 -29.33 -28.88
C ASP A 39 7.64 -30.56 -29.22
N HIS A 40 8.93 -30.51 -28.91
CA HIS A 40 9.70 -31.65 -28.38
C HIS A 40 11.15 -31.19 -28.13
N SER A 41 11.44 -30.94 -26.84
CA SER A 41 12.76 -30.99 -26.14
C SER A 41 13.13 -29.79 -25.25
N LEU A 42 12.38 -28.69 -25.26
CA LEU A 42 12.70 -27.52 -24.40
C LEU A 42 12.00 -27.49 -23.03
N LEU A 43 11.10 -28.44 -22.77
CA LEU A 43 10.31 -28.48 -21.53
C LEU A 43 11.08 -28.91 -20.26
N PRO A 44 12.24 -29.59 -20.28
CA PRO A 44 13.02 -29.77 -19.05
C PRO A 44 13.84 -28.52 -18.70
N ALA A 45 14.41 -27.85 -19.71
CA ALA A 45 15.29 -26.69 -19.48
C ALA A 45 14.49 -25.42 -19.13
N LEU A 46 13.38 -25.14 -19.82
CA LEU A 46 12.47 -24.06 -19.42
C LEU A 46 11.76 -24.38 -18.11
N ARG A 47 11.40 -25.63 -17.84
CA ARG A 47 10.86 -26.02 -16.52
C ARG A 47 11.92 -26.01 -15.43
N ALA A 48 13.20 -26.24 -15.73
CA ALA A 48 14.31 -26.11 -14.77
C ALA A 48 14.68 -24.63 -14.52
N VAL A 49 14.54 -23.76 -15.52
CA VAL A 49 14.70 -22.31 -15.41
C VAL A 49 13.50 -21.69 -14.68
N MET A 50 12.27 -22.12 -14.97
CA MET A 50 11.05 -21.71 -14.26
C MET A 50 10.91 -22.37 -12.87
N SER A 51 11.50 -23.55 -12.66
CA SER A 51 11.61 -24.20 -11.34
C SER A 51 12.70 -23.57 -10.47
N ARG A 52 13.49 -22.64 -11.03
CA ARG A 52 14.30 -21.67 -10.29
C ARG A 52 13.73 -20.27 -10.45
N THR A 53 12.41 -20.12 -10.33
CA THR A 53 11.89 -18.82 -9.91
C THR A 53 12.35 -18.66 -8.46
N GLN A 54 13.54 -18.09 -8.25
CA GLN A 54 13.91 -17.54 -6.95
C GLN A 54 12.83 -16.51 -6.65
N VAL A 55 11.84 -16.91 -5.86
CA VAL A 55 10.84 -16.01 -5.29
C VAL A 55 11.64 -14.89 -4.64
N ALA A 56 11.43 -13.66 -5.11
CA ALA A 56 12.16 -12.50 -4.61
C ALA A 56 12.05 -12.45 -3.08
N PRO A 57 13.11 -12.03 -2.36
CA PRO A 57 13.08 -11.97 -0.90
C PRO A 57 11.86 -11.21 -0.40
N GLY A 58 11.11 -11.83 0.52
CA GLY A 58 9.95 -11.22 1.16
C GLY A 58 8.67 -11.14 0.32
N GLU A 59 8.65 -11.70 -0.89
CA GLU A 59 7.47 -11.75 -1.75
C GLU A 59 6.34 -12.57 -1.11
N MET A 60 5.09 -12.15 -1.33
CA MET A 60 3.90 -12.68 -0.64
C MET A 60 4.03 -12.62 0.89
N GLY A 61 4.75 -11.61 1.41
CA GLY A 61 4.95 -11.41 2.84
C GLY A 61 5.76 -12.50 3.55
N LYS A 62 6.51 -13.35 2.83
CA LYS A 62 7.31 -14.42 3.44
C LYS A 62 8.48 -13.86 4.26
N ALA A 63 8.92 -14.63 5.26
CA ALA A 63 10.12 -14.30 6.04
C ALA A 63 11.38 -14.24 5.16
N VAL A 64 12.19 -13.19 5.35
CA VAL A 64 13.54 -13.10 4.78
C VAL A 64 14.54 -13.66 5.77
N ILE A 65 15.29 -14.66 5.33
CA ILE A 65 16.32 -15.32 6.14
C ILE A 65 17.68 -14.76 5.72
N ILE A 66 18.38 -14.15 6.67
CA ILE A 66 19.73 -13.63 6.45
C ILE A 66 20.75 -14.78 6.63
N PRO A 67 21.73 -14.93 5.71
CA PRO A 67 22.80 -15.92 5.85
C PRO A 67 23.59 -15.71 7.15
N LYS A 68 24.06 -16.81 7.76
CA LYS A 68 24.82 -16.77 9.03
C LYS A 68 26.05 -15.86 8.98
N GLU A 69 26.69 -15.79 7.82
CA GLU A 69 27.87 -14.97 7.55
C GLU A 69 27.60 -13.47 7.68
N GLU A 70 26.37 -13.03 7.39
CA GLU A 70 25.96 -11.62 7.43
C GLU A 70 25.25 -11.24 8.75
N GLN A 71 25.11 -12.18 9.68
CA GLN A 71 24.34 -11.98 10.91
C GLN A 71 24.93 -10.88 11.81
N GLU A 72 26.25 -10.75 11.88
CA GLU A 72 26.90 -9.69 12.67
C GLU A 72 26.64 -8.31 12.07
N LYS A 73 26.74 -8.19 10.74
CA LYS A 73 26.39 -6.94 10.03
C LYS A 73 24.92 -6.60 10.19
N MET A 74 24.04 -7.60 10.15
CA MET A 74 22.61 -7.43 10.41
C MET A 74 22.36 -6.87 11.81
N LYS A 75 23.01 -7.40 12.86
CA LYS A 75 22.89 -6.88 14.24
C LYS A 75 23.33 -5.43 14.36
N GLU A 76 24.41 -5.03 13.69
CA GLU A 76 24.85 -3.63 13.69
C GLU A 76 23.83 -2.70 13.00
N LEU A 77 23.30 -3.13 11.85
CA LEU A 77 22.26 -2.37 11.15
C LEU A 77 20.94 -2.31 11.93
N PHE A 78 20.61 -3.34 12.72
CA PHE A 78 19.43 -3.39 13.57
C PHE A 78 19.43 -2.24 14.60
N LYS A 79 20.60 -1.87 15.15
CA LYS A 79 20.72 -0.80 16.16
C LYS A 79 20.27 0.57 15.63
N ILE A 80 20.42 0.83 14.33
CA ILE A 80 20.13 2.13 13.71
C ILE A 80 18.63 2.44 13.76
N ASN A 81 17.81 1.50 13.30
CA ASN A 81 16.38 1.69 13.09
C ASN A 81 15.50 0.81 14.00
N GLN A 82 16.09 -0.06 14.83
CA GLN A 82 15.41 -1.02 15.71
C GLN A 82 14.53 -2.03 14.93
N PHE A 83 15.01 -2.44 13.76
CA PHE A 83 14.51 -3.53 12.94
C PHE A 83 15.59 -3.95 11.93
N ASN A 84 15.44 -5.11 11.30
CA ASN A 84 16.37 -5.67 10.34
C ASN A 84 16.39 -4.88 9.01
N LEU A 85 17.18 -3.80 8.98
CA LEU A 85 17.33 -2.96 7.79
C LEU A 85 17.85 -3.73 6.59
N MET A 86 18.75 -4.69 6.80
CA MET A 86 19.31 -5.54 5.73
C MET A 86 18.20 -6.35 5.05
N ALA A 87 17.32 -6.99 5.81
CA ALA A 87 16.16 -7.68 5.25
C ALA A 87 15.26 -6.71 4.49
N SER A 88 14.99 -5.52 5.05
CA SER A 88 14.17 -4.52 4.35
C SER A 88 14.76 -4.12 3.01
N ASP A 89 16.06 -3.85 2.95
CA ASP A 89 16.73 -3.39 1.73
C ASP A 89 16.77 -4.48 0.63
N MET A 90 16.70 -5.75 0.99
CA MET A 90 16.59 -6.88 0.05
C MET A 90 15.19 -7.04 -0.56
N ILE A 91 14.15 -6.54 0.11
CA ILE A 91 12.75 -6.70 -0.31
C ILE A 91 12.37 -5.60 -1.29
N ALA A 92 11.66 -5.97 -2.37
CA ALA A 92 11.13 -5.00 -3.33
C ALA A 92 10.18 -3.97 -2.68
N LEU A 93 10.29 -2.69 -3.09
CA LEU A 93 9.43 -1.61 -2.59
C LEU A 93 7.94 -1.84 -2.88
N ASN A 94 7.64 -2.62 -3.92
CA ASN A 94 6.31 -2.98 -4.39
C ASN A 94 6.00 -4.47 -4.20
N ARG A 95 6.63 -5.16 -3.22
CA ARG A 95 6.36 -6.58 -2.94
C ARG A 95 4.86 -6.88 -2.78
N SER A 96 4.42 -8.06 -3.19
CA SER A 96 3.05 -8.52 -2.93
C SER A 96 2.87 -8.99 -1.49
N LEU A 97 1.62 -8.97 -1.01
CA LEU A 97 1.20 -9.42 0.31
C LEU A 97 0.03 -10.40 0.17
N PRO A 98 -0.12 -11.37 1.09
CA PRO A 98 -1.26 -12.28 1.07
C PRO A 98 -2.55 -11.53 1.42
N ASP A 99 -3.67 -11.91 0.78
CA ASP A 99 -4.99 -11.40 1.17
C ASP A 99 -5.54 -12.22 2.34
N VAL A 100 -5.32 -11.71 3.55
CA VAL A 100 -5.73 -12.35 4.81
C VAL A 100 -7.13 -11.93 5.29
N ARG A 101 -7.86 -11.15 4.47
CA ARG A 101 -9.21 -10.72 4.82
C ARG A 101 -10.16 -11.91 4.89
N LEU A 102 -11.20 -11.80 5.72
CA LEU A 102 -12.30 -12.77 5.76
C LEU A 102 -13.03 -12.80 4.41
N ASP A 103 -13.57 -13.94 4.03
CA ASP A 103 -14.21 -14.08 2.70
C ASP A 103 -15.40 -13.13 2.51
N GLY A 104 -16.13 -12.80 3.59
CA GLY A 104 -17.19 -11.79 3.56
C GLY A 104 -16.68 -10.37 3.26
N CYS A 105 -15.42 -10.05 3.58
CA CYS A 105 -14.80 -8.77 3.23
C CYS A 105 -14.50 -8.68 1.73
N LYS A 106 -14.10 -9.81 1.13
CA LYS A 106 -13.65 -9.87 -0.27
C LYS A 106 -14.81 -9.63 -1.25
N THR A 107 -16.03 -9.96 -0.84
CA THR A 107 -17.25 -9.82 -1.64
C THR A 107 -18.05 -8.55 -1.32
N LYS A 108 -17.63 -7.78 -0.30
CA LYS A 108 -18.31 -6.55 0.11
C LYS A 108 -18.09 -5.47 -0.95
N THR A 109 -19.18 -4.81 -1.34
CA THR A 109 -19.16 -3.71 -2.29
C THR A 109 -19.40 -2.40 -1.55
N TYR A 110 -18.74 -1.34 -2.02
CA TYR A 110 -18.83 0.00 -1.44
C TYR A 110 -19.35 0.98 -2.49
N PRO A 111 -20.01 2.08 -2.09
CA PRO A 111 -20.45 3.10 -3.03
C PRO A 111 -19.27 3.69 -3.81
N ASP A 112 -19.46 4.11 -5.06
CA ASP A 112 -18.39 4.73 -5.87
C ASP A 112 -18.08 6.18 -5.42
N ASP A 113 -19.07 6.87 -4.83
CA ASP A 113 -19.00 8.27 -4.42
C ASP A 113 -18.45 8.43 -2.98
N LEU A 114 -17.31 7.79 -2.69
CA LEU A 114 -16.60 7.94 -1.42
C LEU A 114 -15.84 9.27 -1.34
N PRO A 115 -15.67 9.84 -0.14
CA PRO A 115 -14.88 11.05 0.04
C PRO A 115 -13.41 10.79 -0.28
N ASN A 116 -12.72 11.74 -0.91
CA ASN A 116 -11.29 11.62 -1.13
C ASN A 116 -10.49 11.80 0.18
N THR A 117 -9.26 11.31 0.18
CA THR A 117 -8.37 11.34 1.36
C THR A 117 -7.01 11.92 1.03
N SER A 118 -6.43 12.65 1.99
CA SER A 118 -5.02 12.98 2.04
C SER A 118 -4.33 12.05 3.03
N ILE A 119 -3.35 11.29 2.57
CA ILE A 119 -2.54 10.45 3.46
C ILE A 119 -1.43 11.29 4.07
N VAL A 120 -1.29 11.29 5.40
CA VAL A 120 -0.21 11.97 6.12
C VAL A 120 0.74 10.93 6.71
N ILE A 121 2.01 11.02 6.33
CA ILE A 121 3.07 10.13 6.84
C ILE A 121 4.10 10.98 7.57
N VAL A 122 4.17 10.83 8.89
CA VAL A 122 5.20 11.51 9.69
C VAL A 122 6.43 10.61 9.78
N PHE A 123 7.60 11.18 9.53
CA PHE A 123 8.87 10.46 9.64
C PHE A 123 9.97 11.29 10.29
N HIS A 124 10.91 10.61 10.93
CA HIS A 124 12.13 11.19 11.48
C HIS A 124 13.25 10.14 11.42
N ASN A 125 14.32 10.41 10.65
CA ASN A 125 15.46 9.50 10.47
C ASN A 125 15.08 8.07 10.01
N GLU A 126 13.95 7.94 9.32
CA GLU A 126 13.42 6.65 8.86
C GLU A 126 14.33 5.99 7.81
N ALA A 127 14.26 4.67 7.69
CA ALA A 127 14.95 3.96 6.63
C ALA A 127 14.33 4.25 5.26
N TRP A 128 15.19 4.37 4.23
CA TRP A 128 14.75 4.66 2.86
C TRP A 128 13.79 3.60 2.33
N SER A 129 14.13 2.32 2.54
CA SER A 129 13.36 1.18 2.05
C SER A 129 11.97 1.10 2.69
N THR A 130 11.85 1.27 4.01
CA THR A 130 10.54 1.23 4.69
C THR A 130 9.64 2.43 4.36
N LEU A 131 10.21 3.64 4.32
CA LEU A 131 9.47 4.85 3.96
C LEU A 131 8.90 4.74 2.55
N LEU A 132 9.74 4.38 1.57
CA LEU A 132 9.29 4.25 0.19
C LEU A 132 8.33 3.09 0.00
N ARG A 133 8.54 1.95 0.67
CA ARG A 133 7.61 0.82 0.62
C ARG A 133 6.22 1.19 1.15
N THR A 134 6.17 2.03 2.19
CA THR A 134 4.91 2.59 2.68
C THR A 134 4.22 3.42 1.60
N ILE A 135 4.94 4.37 1.00
CA ILE A 135 4.40 5.23 -0.07
C ILE A 135 3.91 4.40 -1.26
N HIS A 136 4.73 3.47 -1.75
CA HIS A 136 4.38 2.58 -2.86
C HIS A 136 3.18 1.69 -2.52
N SER A 137 3.11 1.13 -1.31
CA SER A 137 1.98 0.31 -0.90
C SER A 137 0.66 1.09 -0.87
N ALA A 138 0.70 2.35 -0.41
CA ALA A 138 -0.46 3.22 -0.40
C ALA A 138 -0.90 3.59 -1.83
N ILE A 139 0.05 3.96 -2.70
CA ILE A 139 -0.25 4.30 -4.11
C ILE A 139 -0.82 3.09 -4.86
N ASN A 140 -0.19 1.93 -4.74
CA ASN A 140 -0.54 0.74 -5.52
C ASN A 140 -1.85 0.07 -5.09
N ARG A 141 -2.31 0.30 -3.85
CA ARG A 141 -3.47 -0.40 -3.26
C ARG A 141 -4.58 0.54 -2.82
N SER A 142 -4.51 1.81 -3.19
CA SER A 142 -5.61 2.76 -3.03
C SER A 142 -6.20 3.12 -4.40
N PRO A 143 -7.53 3.16 -4.55
CA PRO A 143 -8.16 3.65 -5.77
C PRO A 143 -7.72 5.08 -6.09
N ARG A 144 -7.28 5.32 -7.33
CA ARG A 144 -6.67 6.60 -7.75
C ARG A 144 -7.58 7.82 -7.57
N HIS A 145 -8.90 7.63 -7.67
CA HIS A 145 -9.88 8.70 -7.49
C HIS A 145 -10.11 9.07 -6.01
N LEU A 146 -9.75 8.18 -5.07
CA LEU A 146 -9.88 8.42 -3.63
C LEU A 146 -8.60 9.02 -3.02
N LEU A 147 -7.44 8.69 -3.57
CA LEU A 147 -6.16 9.19 -3.07
C LEU A 147 -5.80 10.55 -3.70
N LEU A 148 -6.09 11.64 -2.98
CA LEU A 148 -5.85 13.00 -3.46
C LEU A 148 -4.36 13.37 -3.44
N GLU A 149 -3.69 13.14 -2.31
CA GLU A 149 -2.27 13.43 -2.13
C GLU A 149 -1.69 12.58 -0.99
N ILE A 150 -0.36 12.42 -1.00
CA ILE A 150 0.42 11.95 0.15
C ILE A 150 1.26 13.10 0.67
N LEU A 151 1.06 13.50 1.93
CA LEU A 151 1.83 14.51 2.62
C LEU A 151 2.84 13.84 3.56
N LEU A 152 4.11 13.87 3.19
CA LEU A 152 5.21 13.44 4.04
C LEU A 152 5.59 14.59 4.97
N VAL A 153 5.53 14.39 6.28
CA VAL A 153 5.94 15.38 7.28
C VAL A 153 7.26 14.94 7.88
N ASP A 154 8.32 15.68 7.56
CA ASP A 154 9.65 15.47 8.11
C ASP A 154 9.81 16.21 9.43
N ASP A 155 9.85 15.49 10.54
CA ASP A 155 10.07 16.04 11.89
C ASP A 155 11.57 16.24 12.16
N ALA A 156 12.21 17.06 11.32
CA ALA A 156 13.64 17.41 11.37
C ALA A 156 14.60 16.21 11.30
N SER A 157 14.55 15.44 10.20
CA SER A 157 15.50 14.37 9.91
C SER A 157 16.89 14.90 9.56
N GLU A 158 17.92 14.18 9.99
CA GLU A 158 19.32 14.54 9.79
C GLU A 158 19.94 13.83 8.58
N ARG A 159 19.44 12.62 8.24
CA ARG A 159 20.00 11.77 7.17
C ARG A 159 19.87 12.42 5.79
N ASP A 160 20.98 12.56 5.07
CA ASP A 160 21.01 13.32 3.80
C ASP A 160 20.12 12.76 2.70
N PHE A 161 19.97 11.43 2.64
CA PHE A 161 19.09 10.82 1.65
C PHE A 161 17.60 11.16 1.86
N LEU A 162 17.20 11.62 3.05
CA LEU A 162 15.83 12.06 3.32
C LEU A 162 15.57 13.49 2.86
N LYS A 163 16.59 14.23 2.43
CA LYS A 163 16.50 15.63 1.98
C LYS A 163 16.21 15.68 0.47
N LYS A 164 17.09 16.28 -0.31
CA LYS A 164 16.96 16.48 -1.76
C LYS A 164 16.71 15.17 -2.53
N LYS A 165 17.41 14.08 -2.18
CA LYS A 165 17.22 12.78 -2.84
C LYS A 165 15.78 12.25 -2.70
N LEU A 166 15.14 12.47 -1.55
CA LEU A 166 13.75 12.09 -1.34
C LEU A 166 12.82 12.99 -2.17
N GLU A 167 13.06 14.30 -2.18
CA GLU A 167 12.29 15.28 -2.97
C GLU A 167 12.31 14.94 -4.47
N ASP A 168 13.50 14.69 -5.00
CA ASP A 168 13.71 14.31 -6.40
C ASP A 168 13.00 12.99 -6.72
N TYR A 169 13.05 12.01 -5.79
CA TYR A 169 12.38 10.71 -5.99
C TYR A 169 10.86 10.85 -6.00
N VAL A 170 10.27 11.49 -4.98
CA VAL A 170 8.81 11.55 -4.85
C VAL A 170 8.15 12.41 -5.92
N ALA A 171 8.89 13.37 -6.50
CA ALA A 171 8.43 14.16 -7.64
C ALA A 171 8.20 13.32 -8.92
N THR A 172 8.77 12.12 -9.01
CA THR A 172 8.57 11.19 -10.15
C THR A 172 7.34 10.31 -10.03
N LEU A 173 6.69 10.30 -8.86
CA LEU A 173 5.56 9.42 -8.60
C LEU A 173 4.29 9.95 -9.29
N GLU A 174 3.42 9.01 -9.68
CA GLU A 174 2.18 9.36 -10.39
C GLU A 174 1.15 10.06 -9.50
N VAL A 175 1.22 9.86 -8.18
CA VAL A 175 0.36 10.53 -7.20
C VAL A 175 1.09 11.77 -6.69
N PRO A 176 0.41 12.92 -6.49
CA PRO A 176 1.02 14.07 -5.86
C PRO A 176 1.54 13.73 -4.46
N VAL A 177 2.87 13.70 -4.31
CA VAL A 177 3.54 13.54 -3.01
C VAL A 177 4.24 14.83 -2.66
N ARG A 178 3.86 15.41 -1.52
CA ARG A 178 4.42 16.68 -1.00
C ARG A 178 5.19 16.41 0.28
N ILE A 179 6.28 17.16 0.48
CA ILE A 179 7.07 17.09 1.70
C ILE A 179 6.93 18.39 2.48
N LEU A 180 6.52 18.29 3.74
CA LEU A 180 6.48 19.37 4.71
C LEU A 180 7.66 19.20 5.66
N ARG A 181 8.64 20.12 5.60
CA ARG A 181 9.81 20.11 6.48
C ARG A 181 9.53 20.92 7.74
N MET A 182 9.77 20.33 8.91
CA MET A 182 9.74 21.04 10.19
C MET A 182 11.12 21.61 10.51
N GLU A 183 11.16 22.85 11.01
CA GLU A 183 12.42 23.54 11.37
C GLU A 183 13.16 22.86 12.53
N GLN A 184 12.42 22.27 13.47
CA GLN A 184 12.96 21.60 14.65
C GLN A 184 12.15 20.36 15.00
N ARG A 185 12.83 19.40 15.64
CA ARG A 185 12.21 18.16 16.11
C ARG A 185 11.19 18.45 17.20
N SER A 186 9.92 18.28 16.85
CA SER A 186 8.77 18.66 17.67
C SER A 186 7.97 17.46 18.18
N GLY A 187 8.25 16.26 17.66
CA GLY A 187 7.61 15.00 18.03
C GLY A 187 6.36 14.68 17.20
N LEU A 188 6.00 13.39 17.19
CA LEU A 188 4.93 12.81 16.37
C LEU A 188 3.62 13.60 16.42
N ILE A 189 3.23 14.06 17.61
CA ILE A 189 1.93 14.70 17.81
C ILE A 189 1.85 16.05 17.09
N ARG A 190 2.86 16.89 17.29
CA ARG A 190 2.92 18.21 16.65
C ARG A 190 3.11 18.07 15.14
N ALA A 191 3.89 17.09 14.71
CA ALA A 191 4.06 16.77 13.29
C ALA A 191 2.74 16.33 12.64
N ARG A 192 1.95 15.44 13.27
CA ARG A 192 0.62 15.04 12.78
C ARG A 192 -0.35 16.22 12.70
N LEU A 193 -0.36 17.11 13.72
CA LEU A 193 -1.16 18.34 13.70
C LEU A 193 -0.75 19.29 12.57
N ARG A 194 0.56 19.47 12.35
CA ARG A 194 1.08 20.28 11.24
C ARG A 194 0.72 19.69 9.88
N GLY A 195 0.80 18.37 9.75
CA GLY A 195 0.35 17.63 8.56
C GLY A 195 -1.14 17.85 8.31
N ALA A 196 -1.99 17.62 9.31
CA ALA A 196 -3.44 17.80 9.21
C ALA A 196 -3.86 19.22 8.81
N ALA A 197 -3.14 20.24 9.28
CA ALA A 197 -3.41 21.62 8.91
C ALA A 197 -3.04 21.94 7.44
N ALA A 198 -2.20 21.12 6.81
CA ALA A 198 -1.66 21.35 5.46
C ALA A 198 -2.25 20.44 4.37
N THR A 199 -3.07 19.45 4.75
CA THR A 199 -3.79 18.55 3.85
C THR A 199 -4.95 19.23 3.14
N ARG A 200 -5.34 18.69 1.99
CA ARG A 200 -6.43 19.22 1.14
C ARG A 200 -7.62 18.28 0.96
N GLY A 201 -7.48 17.02 1.37
CA GLY A 201 -8.51 15.99 1.21
C GLY A 201 -9.70 16.18 2.14
N GLN A 202 -10.83 15.56 1.82
CA GLN A 202 -12.01 15.58 2.69
C GLN A 202 -11.78 14.79 3.98
N VAL A 203 -11.01 13.70 3.87
CA VAL A 203 -10.56 12.86 4.98
C VAL A 203 -9.04 12.92 5.09
N ILE A 204 -8.52 12.81 6.31
CA ILE A 204 -7.10 12.69 6.62
C ILE A 204 -6.84 11.25 7.06
N THR A 205 -5.85 10.61 6.45
CA THR A 205 -5.42 9.26 6.80
C THR A 205 -3.98 9.25 7.27
N PHE A 206 -3.74 9.00 8.55
CA PHE A 206 -2.39 8.94 9.09
C PHE A 206 -1.80 7.53 8.94
N LEU A 207 -0.68 7.42 8.22
CA LEU A 207 0.15 6.22 8.20
C LEU A 207 1.45 6.45 8.99
N ASP A 208 1.96 5.41 9.64
CA ASP A 208 3.35 5.41 10.09
C ASP A 208 4.28 5.18 8.88
N ALA A 209 5.52 5.64 8.94
CA ALA A 209 6.48 5.59 7.83
C ALA A 209 7.06 4.18 7.53
N HIS A 210 6.45 3.14 8.10
CA HIS A 210 6.90 1.75 8.00
C HIS A 210 5.68 0.82 8.05
N CYS A 211 4.69 1.12 7.22
CA CYS A 211 3.46 0.34 7.03
C CYS A 211 3.41 -0.25 5.62
N GLU A 212 2.59 -1.28 5.41
CA GLU A 212 2.30 -1.78 4.07
C GLU A 212 0.80 -2.03 3.88
N CYS A 213 0.14 -1.15 3.13
CA CYS A 213 -1.29 -1.29 2.88
C CYS A 213 -1.60 -2.63 2.19
N THR A 214 -2.74 -3.27 2.50
CA THR A 214 -3.23 -4.46 1.77
C THR A 214 -4.29 -4.08 0.75
N VAL A 215 -4.77 -5.04 -0.04
CA VAL A 215 -5.79 -4.79 -1.07
C VAL A 215 -7.13 -4.49 -0.40
N GLY A 216 -7.81 -3.43 -0.86
CA GLY A 216 -9.14 -3.04 -0.38
C GLY A 216 -9.14 -2.45 1.03
N TRP A 217 -8.02 -1.84 1.44
CA TRP A 217 -7.87 -1.29 2.79
C TRP A 217 -8.59 0.05 3.00
N LEU A 218 -8.83 0.81 1.93
CA LEU A 218 -9.20 2.22 2.04
C LEU A 218 -10.72 2.43 1.96
N GLU A 219 -11.37 1.74 1.04
CA GLU A 219 -12.80 1.84 0.73
C GLU A 219 -13.68 1.57 1.95
N PRO A 220 -13.44 0.53 2.78
CA PRO A 220 -14.26 0.29 3.97
C PRO A 220 -14.19 1.45 4.97
N LEU A 221 -12.99 1.97 5.20
CA LEU A 221 -12.74 3.04 6.16
C LEU A 221 -13.43 4.34 5.72
N LEU A 222 -13.34 4.69 4.44
CA LEU A 222 -14.02 5.86 3.88
C LEU A 222 -15.53 5.68 3.83
N ALA A 223 -16.02 4.47 3.55
CA ALA A 223 -17.45 4.17 3.57
C ALA A 223 -18.04 4.39 4.96
N ARG A 224 -17.36 3.92 6.02
CA ARG A 224 -17.82 4.12 7.39
C ARG A 224 -17.85 5.60 7.80
N ILE A 225 -16.86 6.37 7.38
CA ILE A 225 -16.81 7.83 7.60
C ILE A 225 -17.92 8.55 6.83
N LYS A 226 -18.24 8.09 5.62
CA LYS A 226 -19.33 8.63 4.82
C LYS A 226 -20.68 8.41 5.49
N GLU A 227 -20.92 7.22 6.04
CA GLU A 227 -22.14 6.89 6.79
C GLU A 227 -22.30 7.76 8.04
N ASP A 228 -21.22 7.94 8.79
CA ASP A 228 -21.22 8.72 10.02
C ASP A 228 -19.99 9.62 10.08
N ARG A 229 -20.21 10.90 9.82
CA ARG A 229 -19.15 11.89 9.80
C ARG A 229 -18.49 12.15 11.16
N ARG A 230 -19.04 11.61 12.25
CA ARG A 230 -18.45 11.70 13.60
C ARG A 230 -17.60 10.47 13.92
N ALA A 231 -17.61 9.45 13.07
CA ALA A 231 -16.81 8.26 13.27
C ALA A 231 -15.33 8.55 13.03
N VAL A 232 -14.49 8.06 13.94
CA VAL A 232 -13.04 7.92 13.75
C VAL A 232 -12.80 6.43 13.59
N VAL A 233 -12.17 6.03 12.49
CA VAL A 233 -12.01 4.62 12.12
C VAL A 233 -10.54 4.21 12.18
N CYS A 234 -10.31 2.94 12.51
CA CYS A 234 -9.00 2.31 12.56
C CYS A 234 -9.11 0.97 11.86
N PRO A 235 -8.17 0.61 10.97
CA PRO A 235 -8.11 -0.73 10.41
C PRO A 235 -7.73 -1.75 11.50
N ILE A 236 -7.85 -3.04 11.17
CA ILE A 236 -7.09 -4.07 11.86
C ILE A 236 -5.61 -3.89 11.52
N ILE A 237 -4.78 -3.96 12.55
CA ILE A 237 -3.34 -3.71 12.47
C ILE A 237 -2.64 -5.08 12.52
N ASP A 238 -2.16 -5.55 11.38
CA ASP A 238 -1.37 -6.78 11.29
C ASP A 238 0.06 -6.57 11.80
N VAL A 239 0.88 -7.61 11.80
CA VAL A 239 2.27 -7.50 12.28
C VAL A 239 3.22 -7.77 11.13
N ILE A 240 4.15 -6.85 10.92
CA ILE A 240 5.34 -7.10 10.10
C ILE A 240 6.49 -7.34 11.07
N SER A 241 7.07 -8.54 11.02
CA SER A 241 8.20 -8.93 11.87
C SER A 241 9.35 -7.94 11.70
N ASP A 242 9.88 -7.42 12.79
CA ASP A 242 11.05 -6.55 12.80
C ASP A 242 12.35 -7.32 12.53
N GLU A 243 12.36 -8.64 12.70
CA GLU A 243 13.52 -9.49 12.42
C GLU A 243 13.55 -9.99 10.97
N THR A 244 12.41 -10.48 10.45
CA THR A 244 12.35 -11.20 9.16
C THR A 244 11.52 -10.48 8.10
N PHE A 245 10.83 -9.39 8.45
CA PHE A 245 9.85 -8.72 7.58
C PHE A 245 8.70 -9.62 7.09
N GLU A 246 8.49 -10.76 7.77
CA GLU A 246 7.33 -11.63 7.57
C GLU A 246 6.04 -10.90 7.93
N TYR A 247 5.04 -11.07 7.07
CA TYR A 247 3.68 -10.61 7.29
C TYR A 247 2.93 -11.63 8.14
N MET A 248 2.35 -11.18 9.25
CA MET A 248 1.53 -11.99 10.14
C MET A 248 0.17 -11.33 10.33
N ALA A 249 -0.90 -12.05 10.01
CA ALA A 249 -2.27 -11.56 10.16
C ALA A 249 -2.58 -11.25 11.63
N GLY A 250 -3.18 -10.08 11.87
CA GLY A 250 -3.71 -9.66 13.15
C GLY A 250 -5.03 -10.38 13.47
N SER A 251 -5.50 -10.21 14.70
CA SER A 251 -6.76 -10.80 15.15
C SER A 251 -7.89 -9.76 15.10
N ASP A 252 -8.94 -10.08 14.35
CA ASP A 252 -10.21 -9.36 14.30
C ASP A 252 -11.08 -9.53 15.57
N MET A 253 -10.65 -10.42 16.47
CA MET A 253 -11.29 -10.69 17.76
C MET A 253 -10.67 -9.88 18.91
N THR A 254 -9.88 -8.86 18.59
CA THR A 254 -9.28 -7.97 19.57
C THR A 254 -9.73 -6.52 19.37
N TYR A 255 -9.78 -5.74 20.45
CA TYR A 255 -10.06 -4.31 20.43
C TYR A 255 -9.10 -3.55 21.36
N GLY A 256 -8.93 -2.25 21.09
CA GLY A 256 -8.02 -1.39 21.84
C GLY A 256 -8.61 -0.91 23.17
N GLY A 257 -7.81 -0.92 24.22
CA GLY A 257 -8.14 -0.35 25.52
C GLY A 257 -6.90 0.15 26.26
N PHE A 258 -7.08 0.63 27.49
CA PHE A 258 -5.97 0.98 28.38
C PHE A 258 -6.16 0.37 29.76
N ASN A 259 -5.05 0.08 30.43
CA ASN A 259 -5.06 -0.25 31.85
C ASN A 259 -5.01 1.01 32.72
N TRP A 260 -5.15 0.88 34.04
CA TRP A 260 -5.11 2.03 34.97
C TRP A 260 -3.78 2.80 35.03
N LYS A 261 -2.73 2.28 34.40
CA LYS A 261 -1.47 3.03 34.18
C LYS A 261 -1.48 3.78 32.85
N LEU A 262 -2.64 3.87 32.19
CA LEU A 262 -2.88 4.46 30.88
C LEU A 262 -2.04 3.83 29.76
N ASN A 263 -1.57 2.59 29.94
CA ASN A 263 -0.87 1.87 28.88
C ASN A 263 -1.88 1.21 27.95
N PHE A 264 -1.72 1.46 26.65
CA PHE A 264 -2.50 0.78 25.61
C PHE A 264 -2.31 -0.74 25.68
N ARG A 265 -3.42 -1.47 25.54
CA ARG A 265 -3.48 -2.94 25.55
C ARG A 265 -4.54 -3.40 24.55
N TRP A 266 -4.30 -4.58 24.00
CA TRP A 266 -5.31 -5.32 23.22
C TRP A 266 -6.11 -6.21 24.16
N TYR A 267 -7.43 -6.14 24.05
CA TYR A 267 -8.37 -6.95 24.82
C TYR A 267 -9.24 -7.77 23.86
N PRO A 268 -9.75 -8.94 24.26
CA PRO A 268 -10.71 -9.68 23.45
C PRO A 268 -12.02 -8.88 23.28
N VAL A 269 -12.62 -8.96 22.09
CA VAL A 269 -13.90 -8.29 21.81
C VAL A 269 -14.97 -8.80 22.81
N PRO A 270 -15.69 -7.90 23.50
CA PRO A 270 -16.67 -8.30 24.51
C PRO A 270 -17.90 -8.94 23.86
N GLN A 271 -18.54 -9.87 24.58
CA GLN A 271 -19.72 -10.60 24.08
C GLN A 271 -20.82 -9.67 23.57
N ARG A 272 -21.06 -8.54 24.25
CA ARG A 272 -22.04 -7.51 23.81
C ARG A 272 -21.82 -7.02 22.37
N GLU A 273 -20.56 -6.90 21.93
CA GLU A 273 -20.24 -6.46 20.58
C GLU A 273 -20.38 -7.62 19.58
N MET A 274 -20.10 -8.85 20.01
CA MET A 274 -20.35 -10.05 19.21
C MET A 274 -21.85 -10.22 18.94
N ASP A 275 -22.68 -10.06 19.98
CA ASP A 275 -24.14 -10.18 19.90
C ASP A 275 -24.73 -9.08 19.01
N ARG A 276 -24.24 -7.84 19.12
CA ARG A 276 -24.65 -6.71 18.25
C ARG A 276 -24.40 -7.02 16.78
N ARG A 277 -23.29 -7.67 16.46
CA ARG A 277 -22.92 -8.03 15.09
C ARG A 277 -23.64 -9.28 14.58
N LYS A 278 -24.31 -10.05 15.45
CA LYS A 278 -25.07 -11.25 15.09
C LYS A 278 -24.25 -12.25 14.25
N GLY A 279 -22.96 -12.38 14.56
CA GLY A 279 -22.03 -13.27 13.84
C GLY A 279 -21.39 -12.68 12.59
N ASP A 280 -21.79 -11.49 12.13
CA ASP A 280 -21.14 -10.81 11.02
C ASP A 280 -19.84 -10.11 11.47
N ARG A 281 -18.73 -10.79 11.24
CA ARG A 281 -17.37 -10.28 11.56
C ARG A 281 -16.90 -9.21 10.58
N THR A 282 -17.65 -8.93 9.51
CA THR A 282 -17.34 -7.85 8.56
C THR A 282 -17.82 -6.48 9.05
N LEU A 283 -18.63 -6.45 10.11
CA LEU A 283 -19.15 -5.22 10.69
C LEU A 283 -18.14 -4.57 11.64
N PRO A 284 -18.12 -3.22 11.71
CA PRO A 284 -17.15 -2.49 12.49
C PRO A 284 -17.16 -2.83 13.98
N VAL A 285 -15.98 -2.95 14.58
CA VAL A 285 -15.81 -3.06 16.03
C VAL A 285 -16.00 -1.70 16.68
N ARG A 286 -16.96 -1.57 17.60
CA ARG A 286 -17.04 -0.36 18.45
C ARG A 286 -16.05 -0.49 19.59
N SER A 287 -14.91 0.19 19.45
CA SER A 287 -13.95 0.35 20.54
C SER A 287 -14.36 1.52 21.44
N GLY A 288 -14.00 1.47 22.73
CA GLY A 288 -14.00 2.69 23.56
C GLY A 288 -13.01 3.71 22.98
N SER A 289 -12.98 4.94 23.53
CA SER A 289 -12.16 6.08 23.03
C SER A 289 -10.64 5.85 22.92
N ALA A 290 -10.14 4.63 23.12
CA ALA A 290 -8.76 4.23 23.01
C ALA A 290 -8.46 3.65 21.61
N MET A 291 -7.72 4.42 20.81
CA MET A 291 -7.16 3.99 19.53
C MET A 291 -5.64 3.99 19.61
N CYS A 292 -4.98 2.99 19.03
CA CYS A 292 -3.53 2.93 19.01
C CYS A 292 -2.98 4.00 18.07
N SER A 293 -2.14 4.93 18.56
CA SER A 293 -1.62 6.05 17.76
C SER A 293 -0.11 6.21 17.93
N GLY A 294 0.68 5.39 17.21
CA GLY A 294 2.15 5.53 17.12
C GLY A 294 2.95 5.24 18.40
N ARG A 295 4.17 4.68 18.24
CA ARG A 295 5.20 4.21 19.22
C ARG A 295 4.80 3.98 20.71
N PRO A 296 4.98 2.77 21.27
CA PRO A 296 4.65 2.45 22.67
C PRO A 296 5.78 2.69 23.69
N HIS A 297 6.97 3.16 23.29
CA HIS A 297 8.16 3.06 24.16
C HIS A 297 8.29 4.12 25.25
N HIS A 298 7.46 5.16 25.27
CA HIS A 298 7.40 6.08 26.40
C HIS A 298 5.95 6.51 26.68
N THR A 299 5.49 6.17 27.88
CA THR A 299 4.39 6.76 28.67
C THR A 299 3.03 6.97 27.97
N ALA A 300 1.98 6.34 28.53
CA ALA A 300 0.60 6.78 28.82
C ALA A 300 -0.12 7.93 28.04
N SER A 301 0.61 8.84 27.42
CA SER A 301 0.18 10.11 26.86
C SER A 301 -0.37 10.04 25.43
N LEU A 302 0.01 9.06 24.60
CA LEU A 302 -0.28 9.10 23.16
C LEU A 302 -1.75 8.81 22.78
N VAL A 303 -2.46 7.99 23.56
CA VAL A 303 -3.86 7.59 23.26
C VAL A 303 -4.87 8.67 23.64
N GLU A 304 -4.67 9.33 24.78
CA GLU A 304 -5.48 10.48 25.18
C GLU A 304 -5.26 11.66 24.21
N LEU A 305 -4.04 11.76 23.68
CA LEU A 305 -3.67 12.73 22.66
C LEU A 305 -4.23 12.41 21.27
N SER A 306 -4.66 11.19 20.94
CA SER A 306 -5.29 10.90 19.64
C SER A 306 -6.77 11.28 19.62
N GLY A 307 -7.50 11.02 20.72
CA GLY A 307 -8.84 11.56 20.93
C GLY A 307 -8.85 13.09 21.04
N TRP A 308 -7.88 13.66 21.78
CA TRP A 308 -7.68 15.11 21.85
C TRP A 308 -7.19 15.72 20.53
N MET A 309 -6.31 15.05 19.79
CA MET A 309 -5.85 15.52 18.49
C MET A 309 -6.97 15.42 17.47
N SER A 310 -7.75 14.34 17.45
CA SER A 310 -8.92 14.22 16.58
C SER A 310 -9.96 15.27 16.93
N SER A 311 -10.22 15.54 18.21
CA SER A 311 -11.14 16.61 18.63
C SER A 311 -10.59 18.00 18.31
N LYS A 312 -9.28 18.21 18.42
CA LYS A 312 -8.62 19.47 18.07
C LYS A 312 -8.57 19.70 16.55
N ILE A 313 -8.31 18.66 15.76
CA ILE A 313 -8.35 18.69 14.29
C ILE A 313 -9.78 18.93 13.82
N SER A 314 -10.79 18.27 14.40
CA SER A 314 -12.20 18.44 14.02
C SER A 314 -12.80 19.77 14.48
N SER A 315 -12.29 20.37 15.57
CA SER A 315 -12.71 21.69 16.05
C SER A 315 -12.01 22.86 15.34
N THR A 316 -10.83 22.63 14.76
CA THR A 316 -10.07 23.67 14.04
C THR A 316 -10.13 23.54 12.52
N SER A 317 -10.59 22.40 12.00
CA SER A 317 -10.73 22.14 10.56
C SER A 317 -11.86 21.15 10.29
N SER A 318 -12.51 21.23 9.12
CA SER A 318 -13.62 20.33 8.75
C SER A 318 -13.18 18.90 8.38
N HIS A 319 -11.97 18.49 8.74
CA HIS A 319 -11.35 17.24 8.31
C HIS A 319 -11.61 16.08 9.27
N GLN A 320 -11.76 14.88 8.72
CA GLN A 320 -11.95 13.62 9.46
C GLN A 320 -10.67 12.80 9.51
N VAL A 321 -10.53 11.86 10.45
CA VAL A 321 -9.24 11.24 10.77
C VAL A 321 -9.30 9.71 10.77
N ILE A 322 -8.34 9.08 10.09
CA ILE A 322 -8.03 7.64 10.16
C ILE A 322 -6.61 7.49 10.74
N LEU A 323 -6.37 6.54 11.65
CA LEU A 323 -5.08 6.33 12.32
C LEU A 323 -4.53 4.92 12.08
N PHE A 324 -3.25 4.82 11.68
CA PHE A 324 -2.52 3.56 11.54
C PHE A 324 -1.27 3.49 12.43
N ARG A 325 -0.73 2.27 12.57
CA ARG A 325 0.55 1.93 13.22
C ARG A 325 1.37 0.98 12.33
N LYS A 326 2.70 0.86 12.55
CA LYS A 326 3.59 -0.21 12.01
C LYS A 326 2.87 -1.55 11.82
N SER A 327 2.35 -1.77 10.63
CA SER A 327 1.59 -2.94 10.25
C SER A 327 1.23 -2.89 8.78
N SER A 328 0.82 -4.04 8.29
CA SER A 328 -0.10 -4.13 7.18
C SER A 328 -1.54 -3.98 7.63
N ALA A 329 -2.42 -3.58 6.72
CA ALA A 329 -3.81 -3.28 7.05
C ALA A 329 -4.77 -4.15 6.25
N PRO A 330 -5.24 -5.29 6.76
CA PRO A 330 -6.46 -5.91 6.27
C PRO A 330 -7.65 -5.18 6.86
N VAL A 331 -8.70 -4.99 6.06
CA VAL A 331 -9.91 -4.33 6.53
C VAL A 331 -11.13 -5.13 6.14
N CYS A 332 -11.80 -5.64 7.17
CA CYS A 332 -13.19 -5.30 7.38
C CYS A 332 -13.26 -4.28 8.52
N ASP A 333 -14.30 -3.46 8.50
CA ASP A 333 -14.47 -2.20 9.23
C ASP A 333 -14.11 -2.21 10.74
#